data_AF-A0AB37WBF6-F1
#
_entry.id   AF-A0AB37WBF6-F1
#
_cell.length_a   1.000
_cell.length_b   1.000
_cell.length_c   1.000
_cell.angle_alpha   90.00
_cell.angle_beta   90.00
_cell.angle_gamma   90.00
#
_symmetry.space_group_name_H-M   'P 1'
#
loop_
_entity.id
_entity.type
_entity.pdbx_description
1 polymer ?
#
loop_
_entity_poly.entity_id
_entity_poly.type
_entity_poly.pdbx_seq_one_letter_code
_entity_poly.pdbx_strand_id
1 'polypeptide(L)'
;MWVIDVVDECVVEGDNADRYLTLSYVWGGARTLQATTANIEQLRQPGSLTRDKVVLPKTIRQAINVTQLLGERYIWIDQLSILQDDYEQKHGQIKRMAEIYANSYLTLVAATGNTAHSGLVDDIDQMLNELPVNEEQDENETSLFMDFNSTWNRRGW
;
A
#
# COMPACT_ATOMS: atom_id res chain seq x y z
N MET A 1 11.00 10.85 3.68
CA MET A 1 9.55 10.49 3.68
C MET A 1 9.41 9.20 4.45
N TRP A 2 8.34 8.93 5.20
CA TRP A 2 8.25 7.62 5.87
C TRP A 2 7.77 6.52 4.94
N VAL A 3 8.38 5.34 5.06
CA VAL A 3 8.04 4.12 4.32
C VAL A 3 7.98 2.96 5.30
N ILE A 4 7.34 1.88 4.89
CA ILE A 4 7.32 0.63 5.64
C ILE A 4 8.49 -0.21 5.15
N ASP A 5 9.36 -0.59 6.06
CA ASP A 5 10.32 -1.67 5.85
C ASP A 5 9.58 -2.99 6.00
N VAL A 6 9.39 -3.70 4.90
CA VAL A 6 8.65 -4.96 4.91
C VAL A 6 9.47 -6.10 5.50
N VAL A 7 10.80 -5.99 5.56
CA VAL A 7 11.66 -7.03 6.14
C VAL A 7 11.67 -6.92 7.66
N ASP A 8 11.89 -5.71 8.15
CA ASP A 8 11.89 -5.42 9.60
C ASP A 8 10.47 -5.20 10.15
N GLU A 9 9.43 -5.22 9.31
CA GLU A 9 8.01 -5.04 9.66
C GLU A 9 7.79 -3.80 10.56
N CYS A 10 8.32 -2.65 10.13
CA CYS A 10 8.25 -1.39 10.86
C CYS A 10 8.24 -0.16 9.94
N VAL A 11 7.93 1.00 10.49
CA VAL A 11 7.98 2.29 9.77
C VAL A 11 9.40 2.87 9.90
N VAL A 12 9.98 3.28 8.79
CA VAL A 12 11.31 3.90 8.75
C VAL A 12 11.27 5.21 7.97
N GLU A 13 12.28 6.04 8.18
CA GLU A 13 12.48 7.21 7.33
C GLU A 13 13.21 6.76 6.06
N GLY A 14 12.52 6.86 4.92
CA GLY A 14 13.09 6.61 3.60
C GLY A 14 13.87 7.81 3.09
N ASP A 15 15.02 7.51 2.49
CA ASP A 15 15.87 8.45 1.75
C ASP A 15 15.39 8.56 0.28
N ASN A 16 15.79 9.63 -0.39
CA ASN A 16 15.45 9.89 -1.79
C ASN A 16 16.11 8.91 -2.77
N ALA A 17 17.11 8.14 -2.33
CA ALA A 17 17.77 7.10 -3.12
C ALA A 17 17.12 5.72 -2.97
N ASP A 18 16.23 5.55 -1.99
CA ASP A 18 15.60 4.25 -1.73
C ASP A 18 14.58 3.93 -2.83
N ARG A 19 14.65 2.72 -3.36
CA ARG A 19 13.62 2.18 -4.25
C ARG A 19 12.44 1.72 -3.40
N TYR A 20 11.24 2.21 -3.69
CA TYR A 20 10.03 1.85 -2.95
C TYR A 20 8.82 1.65 -3.86
N LEU A 21 7.89 0.84 -3.39
CA LEU A 21 6.55 0.65 -3.95
C LEU A 21 5.56 1.63 -3.33
N THR A 22 4.43 1.85 -3.99
CA THR A 22 3.29 2.58 -3.42
C THR A 22 2.04 1.70 -3.39
N LEU A 23 1.15 1.91 -2.42
CA LEU A 23 -0.18 1.28 -2.40
C LEU A 23 -1.27 2.31 -2.66
N SER A 24 -2.04 2.10 -3.73
CA SER A 24 -3.26 2.85 -4.03
C SER A 24 -4.50 1.99 -3.74
N TYR A 25 -5.32 2.41 -2.77
CA TYR A 25 -6.45 1.63 -2.27
C TYR A 25 -7.48 2.51 -1.56
N VAL A 26 -8.71 2.00 -1.42
CA VAL A 26 -9.76 2.68 -0.66
C VAL A 26 -9.65 2.35 0.83
N TRP A 27 -9.47 3.35 1.69
CA TRP A 27 -9.44 3.12 3.15
C TRP A 27 -10.79 2.64 3.69
N GLY A 28 -11.88 3.25 3.23
CA GLY A 28 -13.23 3.07 3.78
C GLY A 28 -13.44 3.84 5.09
N GLY A 29 -14.55 3.56 5.79
CA GLY A 29 -14.95 4.23 7.03
C GLY A 29 -14.49 3.55 8.33
N ALA A 30 -13.82 2.41 8.26
CA ALA A 30 -13.41 1.66 9.44
C ALA A 30 -12.19 2.30 10.13
N ARG A 31 -12.19 2.33 11.46
CA ARG A 31 -11.00 2.73 12.24
C ARG A 31 -9.94 1.64 12.09
N THR A 32 -8.84 1.99 11.44
CA THR A 32 -7.72 1.12 11.12
C THR A 32 -6.44 1.70 11.72
N LEU A 33 -5.36 0.92 11.78
CA LEU A 33 -4.08 1.41 12.26
C LEU A 33 -3.62 2.58 11.37
N GLN A 34 -3.24 3.68 12.01
CA GLN A 34 -2.74 4.88 11.36
C GLN A 34 -1.51 5.37 12.12
N ALA A 35 -0.54 5.93 11.40
CA ALA A 35 0.56 6.64 12.03
C ALA A 35 0.06 7.94 12.64
N THR A 36 0.29 8.10 13.95
CA THR A 36 -0.06 9.31 14.70
C THR A 36 1.12 9.73 15.58
N THR A 37 1.10 10.99 16.03
CA THR A 37 2.15 11.53 16.91
C THR A 37 2.32 10.68 18.17
N ALA A 38 1.24 10.05 18.64
CA ALA A 38 1.21 9.22 19.83
C ALA A 38 1.79 7.81 19.65
N ASN A 39 1.83 7.27 18.43
CA ASN A 39 2.22 5.87 18.19
C ASN A 39 3.42 5.70 17.25
N ILE A 40 3.87 6.76 16.57
CA ILE A 40 4.91 6.63 15.55
C ILE A 40 6.20 6.02 16.09
N GLU A 41 6.67 6.44 17.26
CA GLU A 41 7.91 5.89 17.85
C GLU A 41 7.80 4.39 18.14
N GLN A 42 6.60 3.89 18.42
CA GLN A 42 6.33 2.46 18.53
C GLN A 42 6.32 1.78 17.15
N LEU A 43 5.69 2.42 16.15
CA LEU A 43 5.66 1.90 14.77
C LEU A 43 7.06 1.82 14.16
N ARG A 44 8.00 2.64 14.61
CA ARG A 44 9.41 2.61 14.16
C ARG A 44 10.25 1.48 14.75
N GLN A 45 9.74 0.76 15.75
CA GLN A 45 10.47 -0.37 16.31
C GLN A 45 10.37 -1.59 15.38
N PRO A 46 11.46 -2.35 15.15
CA PRO A 46 11.40 -3.60 14.41
C PRO A 46 10.31 -4.55 14.94
N GLY A 47 9.60 -5.19 14.01
CA GLY A 47 8.47 -6.08 14.25
C GLY A 47 7.21 -5.39 14.76
N SER A 48 7.13 -4.05 14.79
CA SER A 48 5.97 -3.32 15.34
C SER A 48 4.67 -3.69 14.62
N LEU A 49 4.72 -3.99 13.32
CA LEU A 49 3.57 -4.32 12.49
C LEU A 49 3.06 -5.76 12.67
N THR A 50 3.79 -6.62 13.38
CA THR A 50 3.42 -8.03 13.61
C THR A 50 3.20 -8.39 15.08
N ARG A 51 3.32 -7.42 16.00
CA ARG A 51 3.05 -7.65 17.44
C ARG A 51 1.60 -8.09 17.68
N ASP A 52 1.39 -8.95 18.68
CA ASP A 52 0.10 -9.61 19.01
C ASP A 52 -1.15 -8.73 19.11
N LYS A 53 -1.00 -7.41 19.28
CA LYS A 53 -2.11 -6.45 19.42
C LYS A 53 -2.33 -5.58 18.17
N VAL A 54 -1.47 -5.70 17.16
CA VAL A 54 -1.53 -4.90 15.95
C VAL A 54 -2.23 -5.69 14.86
N VAL A 55 -3.43 -5.24 14.49
CA VAL A 55 -4.20 -5.83 13.39
C VAL A 55 -4.15 -4.88 12.21
N LEU A 56 -3.39 -5.27 11.18
CA LEU A 56 -3.39 -4.56 9.91
C LEU A 56 -4.61 -4.94 9.07
N PRO A 57 -5.21 -3.99 8.34
CA PRO A 57 -6.22 -4.30 7.34
C PRO A 57 -5.70 -5.28 6.27
N LYS A 58 -6.59 -6.14 5.74
CA LYS A 58 -6.23 -7.21 4.79
C LYS A 58 -5.46 -6.68 3.58
N THR A 59 -5.89 -5.56 3.00
CA THR A 59 -5.24 -4.94 1.83
C THR A 59 -3.81 -4.51 2.16
N ILE A 60 -3.59 -3.89 3.33
CA ILE A 60 -2.27 -3.46 3.77
C ILE A 60 -1.35 -4.67 4.01
N ARG A 61 -1.84 -5.69 4.72
CA ARG A 61 -1.06 -6.91 4.98
C ARG A 61 -0.67 -7.60 3.67
N GLN A 62 -1.59 -7.74 2.74
CA GLN A 62 -1.29 -8.35 1.44
C GLN A 62 -0.33 -7.49 0.61
N ALA A 63 -0.41 -6.16 0.67
CA ALA A 63 0.53 -5.28 -0.02
C ALA A 63 1.96 -5.40 0.53
N ILE A 64 2.13 -5.55 1.84
CA ILE A 64 3.42 -5.84 2.48
C ILE A 64 3.98 -7.17 1.95
N ASN A 65 3.15 -8.22 1.95
CA ASN A 65 3.56 -9.55 1.47
C ASN A 65 3.93 -9.53 -0.02
N VAL A 66 3.14 -8.87 -0.88
CA VAL A 66 3.42 -8.74 -2.31
C VAL A 66 4.72 -8.00 -2.55
N THR A 67 4.99 -6.93 -1.80
CA THR A 67 6.27 -6.20 -1.85
C THR A 67 7.45 -7.13 -1.54
N GLN A 68 7.36 -7.95 -0.49
CA GLN A 68 8.37 -8.96 -0.16
C GLN A 68 8.56 -9.98 -1.30
N LEU A 69 7.46 -10.48 -1.88
CA LEU A 69 7.49 -11.47 -2.97
C LEU A 69 8.14 -10.92 -4.25
N LEU A 70 7.98 -9.62 -4.51
CA LEU A 70 8.64 -8.92 -5.62
C LEU A 70 10.14 -8.65 -5.36
N GLY A 71 10.66 -9.00 -4.19
CA GLY A 71 12.06 -8.77 -3.80
C GLY A 71 12.35 -7.31 -3.43
N GLU A 72 11.32 -6.52 -3.14
CA GLU A 72 11.44 -5.13 -2.74
C GLU A 72 11.33 -4.99 -1.22
N ARG A 73 12.03 -3.98 -0.66
CA ARG A 73 12.11 -3.78 0.79
C ARG A 73 11.15 -2.71 1.31
N TYR A 74 10.84 -1.71 0.50
CA TYR A 74 10.12 -0.54 0.97
C TYR A 74 8.80 -0.38 0.24
N ILE A 75 7.75 -0.09 1.00
CA ILE A 75 6.46 0.33 0.46
C ILE A 75 5.95 1.56 1.21
N TRP A 76 5.45 2.53 0.46
CA TRP A 76 4.73 3.67 0.97
C TRP A 76 3.23 3.34 1.02
N ILE A 77 2.64 3.50 2.21
CA ILE A 77 1.20 3.31 2.44
C ILE A 77 0.73 4.52 3.23
N ASP A 78 -0.07 5.37 2.60
CA ASP A 78 -0.55 6.65 3.14
C ASP A 78 -1.00 6.60 4.62
N GLN A 79 -1.75 5.58 5.06
CA GLN A 79 -2.19 5.43 6.45
C GLN A 79 -1.04 5.35 7.47
N LEU A 80 0.11 4.78 7.08
CA LEU A 80 1.25 4.51 7.96
C LEU A 80 2.47 5.38 7.62
N SER A 81 2.54 5.91 6.40
CA SER A 81 3.62 6.76 5.89
C SER A 81 3.35 8.25 6.07
N ILE A 82 2.12 8.64 6.41
CA ILE A 82 1.75 10.02 6.73
C ILE A 82 1.25 10.08 8.18
N LEU A 83 1.78 11.05 8.94
CA LEU A 83 1.31 11.38 10.27
C LEU A 83 -0.10 11.97 10.21
N GLN A 84 -1.12 11.20 10.60
CA GLN A 84 -2.53 11.49 10.28
C GLN A 84 -3.16 12.61 11.11
N ASP A 85 -2.61 12.85 12.31
CA ASP A 85 -3.07 13.82 13.30
C ASP A 85 -2.26 15.14 13.30
N ASP A 86 -1.16 15.20 12.55
CA ASP A 86 -0.41 16.44 12.32
C ASP A 86 -0.87 17.09 11.02
N TYR A 87 -1.63 18.18 11.15
CA TYR A 87 -2.24 18.87 10.01
C TYR A 87 -1.21 19.41 9.01
N GLU A 88 -0.13 20.03 9.49
CA GLU A 88 0.87 20.66 8.61
C GLU A 88 1.66 19.59 7.85
N GLN A 89 2.15 18.56 8.55
CA GLN A 89 2.88 17.47 7.92
C GLN A 89 2.01 16.69 6.94
N LYS A 90 0.78 16.35 7.35
CA LYS A 90 -0.18 15.66 6.50
C LYS A 90 -0.47 16.44 5.23
N HIS A 91 -0.78 17.72 5.36
CA HIS A 91 -1.09 18.55 4.20
C HIS A 91 0.13 18.72 3.27
N GLY A 92 1.34 18.81 3.84
CA GLY A 92 2.58 18.80 3.08
C GLY A 92 2.79 17.51 2.27
N GLN A 93 2.57 16.34 2.88
CA GLN A 93 2.67 15.05 2.20
C GLN A 93 1.60 14.90 1.10
N ILE A 94 0.36 15.31 1.36
CA ILE A 94 -0.73 15.27 0.36
C ILE A 94 -0.38 16.11 -0.87
N LYS A 95 0.21 17.31 -0.69
CA LYS A 95 0.66 18.13 -1.82
C LYS A 95 1.74 17.46 -2.67
N ARG A 96 2.52 16.57 -2.07
CA ARG A 96 3.59 15.81 -2.72
C ARG A 96 3.14 14.43 -3.20
N MET A 97 1.87 14.07 -3.02
CA MET A 97 1.38 12.73 -3.34
C MET A 97 1.63 12.35 -4.80
N ALA A 98 1.44 13.28 -5.74
CA ALA A 98 1.78 13.08 -7.16
C ALA A 98 3.28 12.78 -7.37
N GLU A 99 4.17 13.48 -6.67
CA GLU A 99 5.62 13.25 -6.69
C GLU A 99 5.97 11.87 -6.09
N ILE A 100 5.30 11.47 -5.00
CA ILE A 100 5.52 10.17 -4.34
C ILE A 100 5.13 9.03 -5.29
N TYR A 101 3.96 9.10 -5.93
CA TYR A 101 3.57 8.08 -6.90
C TYR A 101 4.49 8.08 -8.13
N ALA A 102 4.82 9.25 -8.68
CA ALA A 102 5.66 9.38 -9.87
C ALA A 102 7.09 8.85 -9.67
N ASN A 103 7.62 8.92 -8.44
CA ASN A 103 8.95 8.38 -8.11
C ASN A 103 8.92 6.95 -7.56
N SER A 104 7.73 6.35 -7.40
CA SER A 104 7.63 4.96 -6.97
C SER A 104 8.06 4.02 -8.10
N TYR A 105 8.72 2.92 -7.74
CA TYR A 105 9.17 1.93 -8.71
C TYR A 105 7.98 1.17 -9.33
N LEU A 106 7.02 0.80 -8.48
CA LEU A 106 5.75 0.19 -8.86
C LEU A 106 4.65 0.69 -7.93
N THR A 107 3.42 0.76 -8.46
CA THR A 107 2.22 1.04 -7.67
C THR A 107 1.33 -0.19 -7.62
N LEU A 108 1.13 -0.73 -6.42
CA LEU A 108 0.13 -1.76 -6.18
C LEU A 108 -1.25 -1.10 -6.09
N VAL A 109 -2.22 -1.60 -6.86
CA VAL A 109 -3.56 -1.02 -6.94
C VAL A 109 -4.61 -2.02 -6.48
N ALA A 110 -5.34 -1.69 -5.41
CA ALA A 110 -6.50 -2.45 -4.94
C ALA A 110 -7.79 -2.00 -5.67
N ALA A 111 -7.87 -2.27 -6.98
CA ALA A 111 -8.86 -1.66 -7.88
C ALA A 111 -10.33 -2.00 -7.56
N THR A 112 -10.60 -3.21 -7.05
CA THR A 112 -11.96 -3.70 -6.76
C THR A 112 -12.38 -3.51 -5.30
N GLY A 113 -11.46 -3.06 -4.44
CA GLY A 113 -11.68 -2.92 -3.02
C GLY A 113 -12.47 -1.66 -2.64
N ASN A 114 -13.44 -1.81 -1.74
CA ASN A 114 -14.21 -0.68 -1.19
C ASN A 114 -13.70 -0.20 0.17
N THR A 115 -12.81 -0.97 0.81
CA THR A 115 -12.23 -0.69 2.13
C THR A 115 -10.82 -1.27 2.26
N ALA A 116 -10.08 -0.84 3.28
CA ALA A 116 -8.76 -1.38 3.63
C ALA A 116 -8.77 -2.88 3.97
N HIS A 117 -9.96 -3.46 4.21
CA HIS A 117 -10.14 -4.88 4.54
C HIS A 117 -10.51 -5.75 3.33
N SER A 118 -10.64 -5.16 2.13
CA SER A 118 -11.06 -5.91 0.93
C SER A 118 -10.02 -6.96 0.51
N GLY A 119 -8.74 -6.64 0.69
CA GLY A 119 -7.63 -7.41 0.14
C GLY A 119 -7.22 -6.94 -1.26
N LEU A 120 -6.07 -7.44 -1.72
CA LEU A 120 -5.60 -7.36 -3.11
C LEU A 120 -5.98 -8.61 -3.89
N VAL A 121 -6.05 -9.75 -3.21
CA VAL A 121 -6.27 -11.08 -3.79
C VAL A 121 -7.08 -11.92 -2.81
N ASP A 122 -7.96 -12.77 -3.32
CA ASP A 122 -8.72 -13.70 -2.49
C ASP A 122 -7.86 -14.90 -2.10
N ASP A 123 -7.09 -15.44 -3.04
CA ASP A 123 -6.10 -16.51 -2.83
C ASP A 123 -4.91 -16.35 -3.81
N ILE A 124 -3.70 -16.18 -3.26
CA ILE A 124 -2.46 -16.04 -4.07
C ILE A 124 -2.14 -17.36 -4.78
N ASP A 125 -2.38 -18.49 -4.11
CA ASP A 125 -2.06 -19.80 -4.67
C ASP A 125 -2.98 -20.11 -5.85
N GLN A 126 -4.24 -19.67 -5.80
CA GLN A 126 -5.14 -19.79 -6.94
C GLN A 126 -4.69 -18.93 -8.13
N MET A 127 -4.32 -17.67 -7.90
CA MET A 127 -3.89 -16.77 -8.98
C MET A 127 -2.63 -17.26 -9.70
N LEU A 128 -1.64 -17.78 -8.97
CA LEU A 128 -0.42 -18.32 -9.58
C LEU A 128 -0.68 -19.57 -10.43
N ASN A 129 -1.74 -20.32 -10.14
CA ASN A 129 -2.15 -21.50 -10.91
C ASN A 129 -3.01 -21.15 -12.14
N GLU A 130 -3.55 -19.94 -12.23
CA GLU A 130 -4.40 -19.48 -13.34
C GLU A 130 -3.69 -18.54 -14.33
N LEU A 131 -2.39 -18.24 -14.13
CA LEU A 131 -1.64 -17.43 -15.08
C LEU A 131 -1.56 -18.12 -16.45
N PRO A 132 -2.01 -17.47 -17.54
CA PRO A 132 -1.97 -18.06 -18.87
C PRO A 132 -0.52 -18.34 -19.29
N VAL A 133 -0.28 -19.58 -19.74
CA VAL A 133 1.05 -20.12 -20.06
C VAL A 133 1.65 -19.50 -21.35
N ASN A 134 0.89 -18.68 -22.08
CA ASN A 134 1.31 -18.07 -23.34
C ASN A 134 1.26 -16.53 -23.27
N GLU A 135 2.44 -15.90 -23.31
CA GLU A 135 2.66 -14.44 -23.36
C GLU A 135 2.48 -13.86 -24.79
N GLU A 136 1.37 -14.14 -25.48
CA GLU A 136 1.04 -13.42 -26.71
C GLU A 136 -0.35 -12.74 -26.58
N GLN A 137 -0.32 -11.40 -26.60
CA GLN A 137 -1.46 -10.43 -26.61
C GLN A 137 -2.08 -10.16 -25.22
N ASP A 138 -2.39 -8.93 -24.79
CA ASP A 138 -2.88 -7.77 -25.54
C ASP A 138 -2.62 -6.45 -24.76
N GLU A 139 -2.15 -5.39 -25.43
CA GLU A 139 -1.91 -4.06 -24.83
C GLU A 139 -3.21 -3.34 -24.39
N ASN A 140 -4.39 -3.97 -24.54
CA ASN A 140 -5.71 -3.39 -24.27
C ASN A 140 -6.54 -4.13 -23.20
N GLU A 141 -5.96 -5.06 -22.41
CA GLU A 141 -6.72 -5.80 -21.38
C GLU A 141 -6.89 -5.06 -20.04
N THR A 142 -6.24 -3.91 -19.83
CA THR A 142 -6.39 -3.14 -18.58
C THR A 142 -7.85 -2.82 -18.27
N SER A 143 -8.68 -2.63 -19.30
CA SER A 143 -10.12 -2.39 -19.20
C SER A 143 -10.93 -3.62 -18.74
N LEU A 144 -10.40 -4.83 -18.92
CA LEU A 144 -11.02 -6.08 -18.53
C LEU A 144 -10.90 -6.32 -17.02
N PHE A 145 -9.77 -5.91 -16.44
CA PHE A 145 -9.47 -6.08 -15.01
C PHE A 145 -9.79 -4.83 -14.16
N MET A 146 -9.82 -3.64 -14.76
CA MET A 146 -10.21 -2.42 -14.07
C MET A 146 -11.70 -2.13 -14.25
N ASP A 147 -12.46 -2.25 -13.16
CA ASP A 147 -13.80 -1.66 -13.11
C ASP A 147 -13.69 -0.13 -13.01
N PHE A 148 -13.90 0.56 -14.13
CA PHE A 148 -13.93 2.02 -14.18
C PHE A 148 -15.09 2.65 -13.37
N ASN A 149 -16.08 1.86 -12.93
CA ASN A 149 -17.13 2.30 -12.02
C ASN A 149 -16.82 2.04 -10.54
N SER A 150 -15.68 1.39 -10.23
CA SER A 150 -15.29 1.08 -8.87
C SER A 150 -15.21 2.31 -7.98
N THR A 151 -15.42 2.12 -6.67
CA THR A 151 -15.19 3.16 -5.67
C THR A 151 -13.76 3.71 -5.75
N TRP A 152 -12.80 2.86 -6.10
CA TRP A 152 -11.43 3.28 -6.31
C TRP A 152 -11.33 4.28 -7.47
N ASN A 153 -11.76 3.93 -8.69
CA ASN A 153 -11.54 4.78 -9.87
C ASN A 153 -12.21 6.17 -9.78
N ARG A 154 -13.33 6.28 -9.04
CA ARG A 154 -14.08 7.55 -8.90
C ARG A 154 -13.49 8.55 -7.91
N ARG A 155 -12.45 8.19 -7.16
CA ARG A 155 -11.91 9.01 -6.07
C ARG A 155 -10.86 10.05 -6.48
N GLY A 156 -10.50 10.10 -7.77
CA GLY A 156 -9.64 11.15 -8.32
C GLY A 156 -8.29 11.25 -7.62
N TRP A 157 -7.62 10.10 -7.45
CA TRP A 157 -6.24 10.00 -6.98
C TRP A 157 -5.28 10.83 -7.82
#